data_AF-A0A9Q0PNU7-F1
#
_entry.id   AF-A0A9Q0PNU7-F1
#
_cell.length_a   1.000
_cell.length_b   1.000
_cell.length_c   1.000
_cell.angle_alpha   90.00
_cell.angle_beta   90.00
_cell.angle_gamma   90.00
#
_symmetry.space_group_name_H-M   'P 1'
#
loop_
_entity.id
_entity.type
_entity.pdbx_description
1 polymer ?
#
loop_
_entity_poly.entity_id
_entity_poly.type
_entity_poly.pdbx_seq_one_letter_code
_entity_poly.pdbx_strand_id
1 'polypeptide(L)' 'MQALQVEPVAPSLNSSSCYILHNDSSVLTWTGNLTTSEDQELMERQLDLIEPNTQSKPQKEGSEAEQF' A
#
# COMPACT_ATOMS: atom_id res chain seq x y z
N MET A 1 -12.05 5.02 8.47
CA MET A 1 -11.27 5.20 7.23
C MET A 1 -11.81 4.28 6.15
N GLN A 2 -11.52 4.56 4.88
CA GLN A 2 -12.08 3.82 3.73
C GLN A 2 -10.97 3.46 2.75
N ALA A 3 -11.13 2.36 2.03
CA ALA A 3 -10.24 1.95 0.96
C ALA A 3 -10.83 2.37 -0.39
N LEU A 4 -10.03 3.02 -1.23
CA LEU A 4 -10.43 3.52 -2.53
C LEU A 4 -9.40 3.08 -3.57
N GLN A 5 -9.86 2.51 -4.68
CA GLN A 5 -8.99 2.19 -5.81
C GLN A 5 -8.65 3.47 -6.58
N VAL A 6 -7.37 3.67 -6.86
CA VAL A 6 -6.83 4.82 -7.60
C VAL A 6 -6.01 4.35 -8.80
N GLU A 7 -5.67 5.27 -9.70
CA GLU A 7 -4.77 4.95 -10.81
C GLU A 7 -3.37 4.56 -10.29
N PRO A 8 -2.74 3.49 -10.81
CA PRO A 8 -1.43 3.01 -10.37
C PRO A 8 -0.30 3.87 -10.99
N VAL A 9 -0.28 5.16 -10.64
CA VAL A 9 0.70 6.14 -11.08
C VAL A 9 1.27 6.88 -9.87
N ALA A 10 2.55 7.24 -9.91
CA ALA A 10 3.21 7.92 -8.79
C ALA A 10 2.47 9.18 -8.26
N PRO A 11 1.84 10.03 -9.11
CA PRO A 11 1.06 11.18 -8.63
C PRO A 11 -0.17 10.84 -7.77
N SER A 12 -0.63 9.58 -7.74
CA SER A 12 -1.73 9.13 -6.89
C SER A 12 -1.34 8.99 -5.42
N LEU A 13 -0.03 8.91 -5.13
CA LEU A 13 0.48 8.73 -3.77
C LEU A 13 0.33 10.02 -2.95
N ASN A 14 0.05 9.83 -1.67
CA ASN A 14 -0.12 10.89 -0.69
C ASN A 14 0.48 10.44 0.64
N SER A 15 1.32 11.29 1.25
CA SER A 15 2.00 11.00 2.52
C SER A 15 1.05 10.69 3.69
N SER A 16 -0.23 11.07 3.59
CA SER A 16 -1.27 10.83 4.59
C SER A 16 -2.10 9.57 4.31
N SER A 17 -1.63 8.65 3.46
CA SER A 17 -2.38 7.45 3.09
C SER A 17 -1.49 6.22 2.92
N CYS A 18 -2.08 5.04 3.11
CA CYS A 18 -1.47 3.75 2.82
C CYS A 18 -1.99 3.22 1.48
N TYR A 19 -1.15 2.49 0.75
CA TYR A 19 -1.49 1.97 -0.56
C TYR A 19 -1.12 0.50 -0.68
N ILE A 20 -1.95 -0.25 -1.39
CA ILE A 20 -1.64 -1.60 -1.83
C ILE A 20 -1.48 -1.54 -3.34
N LEU A 21 -0.28 -1.84 -3.81
CA LEU A 21 0.03 -1.93 -5.23
C LEU A 21 0.10 -3.42 -5.59
N HIS A 22 -0.89 -3.87 -6.34
CA HIS A 22 -1.00 -5.25 -6.80
C HIS A 22 -0.75 -5.31 -8.31
N ASN A 23 0.17 -6.18 -8.72
CA ASN A 23 0.33 -6.61 -10.12
C ASN A 23 0.18 -8.14 -10.19
N ASP A 24 0.10 -8.70 -11.41
CA ASP A 24 -0.15 -10.13 -11.63
C ASP A 24 0.79 -11.12 -10.91
N SER A 25 1.94 -10.65 -10.39
CA SER A 25 3.00 -11.50 -9.83
C SER A 25 3.51 -11.08 -8.45
N SER A 26 3.07 -9.93 -7.93
CA SER A 26 3.61 -9.36 -6.70
C SER A 26 2.65 -8.35 -6.09
N VAL A 27 2.63 -8.33 -4.77
CA VAL A 27 1.96 -7.30 -3.98
C VAL A 27 2.99 -6.48 -3.24
N LEU A 28 2.91 -5.16 -3.38
CA LEU A 28 3.68 -4.18 -2.65
C LEU A 28 2.71 -3.41 -1.75
N THR A 29 3.15 -3.05 -0.56
CA THR A 29 2.45 -2.08 0.29
C THR A 29 3.30 -0.83 0.39
N TRP A 30 2.68 0.34 0.44
CA TRP A 30 3.37 1.59 0.62
C TRP A 30 2.74 2.38 1.77
N THR A 31 3.57 2.85 2.69
CA THR A 31 3.14 3.59 3.87
C THR A 31 3.64 5.02 3.80
N GLY A 32 2.70 5.98 3.75
CA GLY A 32 3.00 7.39 3.85
C GLY A 32 3.48 7.79 5.24
N ASN A 33 4.36 8.78 5.32
CA ASN A 33 5.00 9.21 6.56
C ASN A 33 4.06 9.86 7.57
N LEU A 34 2.85 10.27 7.15
CA LEU A 34 1.83 10.91 7.98
C LEU A 34 0.67 9.98 8.34
N THR A 35 0.80 8.69 8.01
CA THR A 35 -0.22 7.67 8.31
C THR A 35 -0.25 7.30 9.79
N THR A 36 -1.41 6.91 10.28
CA THR A 36 -1.62 6.43 11.65
C THR A 36 -1.52 4.90 11.73
N SER A 37 -1.45 4.35 12.95
CA SER A 37 -1.55 2.90 13.14
C SER A 37 -2.87 2.34 12.60
N GLU A 38 -3.97 3.06 12.76
CA GLU A 38 -5.27 2.65 12.23
C GLU A 38 -5.28 2.57 10.69
N ASP A 39 -4.51 3.43 10.00
CA ASP A 39 -4.40 3.39 8.53
C ASP A 39 -3.69 2.12 8.07
N GLN A 40 -2.63 1.76 8.79
CA GLN A 40 -1.80 0.59 8.52
C GLN A 40 -2.58 -0.70 8.82
N GLU A 41 -3.30 -0.76 9.95
CA GLU A 41 -4.17 -1.90 10.28
C GLU A 41 -5.29 -2.07 9.24
N LEU A 42 -5.88 -0.97 8.75
CA LEU A 42 -6.87 -1.04 7.67
C LEU A 42 -6.24 -1.58 6.38
N MET A 43 -5.06 -1.10 6.00
CA MET A 43 -4.34 -1.59 4.83
C MET A 43 -4.06 -3.09 4.93
N GLU A 44 -3.57 -3.58 6.06
CA GLU A 44 -3.31 -5.02 6.28
C GLU A 44 -4.60 -5.83 6.15
N ARG A 45 -5.70 -5.38 6.76
CA ARG A 45 -6.99 -6.05 6.64
C ARG A 45 -7.53 -6.05 5.20
N GLN A 46 -7.29 -4.99 4.42
CA GLN A 46 -7.66 -4.98 3.01
C GLN A 46 -6.77 -5.90 2.18
N LEU A 47 -5.48 -5.96 2.50
CA LEU A 47 -4.53 -6.87 1.86
C LEU A 47 -4.98 -8.33 2.05
N ASP A 48 -5.35 -8.73 3.27
CA ASP A 48 -5.88 -10.06 3.56
C ASP A 48 -7.17 -10.39 2.77
N LEU A 49 -7.97 -9.38 2.43
CA LEU A 49 -9.20 -9.59 1.66
C LEU A 49 -8.94 -9.78 0.16
N ILE A 50 -7.97 -9.07 -0.40
CA ILE A 50 -7.70 -9.07 -1.84
C ILE A 50 -6.65 -10.10 -2.24
N GLU A 51 -5.65 -10.35 -1.40
CA GLU A 51 -4.50 -11.23 -1.66
C GLU A 51 -4.10 -12.04 -0.42
N PRO A 52 -5.00 -12.90 0.12
CA PRO A 52 -4.81 -13.60 1.40
C PRO A 52 -3.61 -14.56 1.47
N ASN A 53 -3.10 -15.00 0.33
CA ASN A 53 -2.06 -16.04 0.25
C ASN A 53 -0.70 -15.49 -0.18
N THR A 54 -0.59 -14.18 -0.38
CA THR A 54 0.59 -13.53 -0.95
C THR A 54 1.23 -12.63 0.10
N GLN A 55 2.50 -12.87 0.41
CA GLN A 55 3.25 -11.94 1.26
C GLN A 55 3.54 -10.65 0.50
N SER A 56 3.08 -9.51 1.03
CA SER A 56 3.40 -8.22 0.47
C SER A 56 4.82 -7.77 0.79
N LYS A 57 5.38 -6.94 -0.09
CA LYS A 57 6.70 -6.32 0.08
C LYS A 57 6.51 -4.87 0.57
N PRO A 58 6.81 -4.57 1.84
CA PRO A 58 6.58 -3.24 2.39
C PRO A 58 7.55 -2.20 1.84
N GLN A 59 7.00 -1.05 1.44
CA GLN A 59 7.69 0.16 1.01
C GLN A 59 7.31 1.30 1.94
N LYS A 60 8.23 2.23 2.16
CA LYS A 60 7.99 3.43 2.96
C LYS A 60 8.33 4.66 2.13
N GLU A 61 7.54 5.71 2.31
CA GLU A 61 7.78 7.00 1.66
C GLU A 61 9.22 7.49 1.82
N GLY A 62 9.92 7.65 0.69
CA GLY A 62 11.32 8.07 0.62
C GLY A 62 12.33 6.94 0.87
N SER A 63 11.89 5.69 0.91
CA SER A 63 12.73 4.48 1.05
C SER A 63 12.21 3.33 0.19
N GLU A 64 11.58 3.67 -0.93
CA GLU A 64 11.07 2.71 -1.90
C GLU A 64 12.22 2.02 -2.64
N ALA A 65 12.05 0.72 -2.92
CA ALA A 65 12.94 0.01 -3.82
C ALA A 65 12.82 0.56 -5.24
N GLU A 66 13.88 0.44 -6.05
CA GLU A 66 13.89 0.90 -7.46
C GLU A 66 12.79 0.27 -8.35
N GLN A 67 12.17 -0.81 -7.88
CA GLN A 67 11.16 -1.59 -8.59
C GLN A 67 9.72 -1.19 -8.25
N PHE A 68 9.54 -0.31 -7.25
CA PHE A 68 8.25 0.28 -6.90
C PHE A 68 7.90 1.40 -7.88
#